data_AF-A0A097PSF7-F1
#
_entry.id   AF-A0A097PSF7-F1
#
_cell.length_a   1.000
_cell.length_b   1.000
_cell.length_c   1.000
_cell.angle_alpha   90.00
_cell.angle_beta   90.00
_cell.angle_gamma   90.00
#
_symmetry.space_group_name_H-M   'P 1'
#
loop_
_entity.id
_entity.type
_entity.pdbx_description
1 polymer ?
#
loop_
_entity_poly.entity_id
_entity_poly.type
_entity_poly.pdbx_seq_one_letter_code
_entity_poly.pdbx_strand_id
1 'polypeptide(L)'
;LPKVFLDFLEENGLDPSIYIPRYVRVKPGIPEVEMEVKCKLEKVLWLPGFFAIPAHIQIASSKAYQEGKIYGMDAASGAAVMSLDIAHGDHVLDLCAAPGAKLCMLSDLLGNSGSLTGVDVTKHRLAACRTMLQKYSLGHRCRLFVADGTTFSLLPLRYKEWTSRRSWKERKKAAKARPELIFYGPQSGVVGLSKSELGYDKVLVDAECTHDGSFRHIEKFEQWGWATLQRRVLDAKRTDSLTLLQLKLLSNGFKLLKTGGSLVYSTCSLTVAQNEDVVDQFLAANPVAELQEIRAAKNWPCRSGRIPKTLRFDPLQSQTSGLFIAKFTKL
;
A
#
# COMPACT_ATOMS: atom_id res chain seq x y z
N LEU A 1 -12.41 18.82 -18.56
CA LEU A 1 -12.54 17.34 -18.43
C LEU A 1 -13.45 16.82 -19.55
N PRO A 2 -13.19 15.67 -20.19
CA PRO A 2 -14.07 15.10 -21.21
C PRO A 2 -15.41 14.67 -20.61
N LYS A 3 -16.47 14.69 -21.42
CA LYS A 3 -17.84 14.34 -21.00
C LYS A 3 -17.91 13.00 -20.26
N VAL A 4 -17.31 11.96 -20.84
CA VAL A 4 -17.30 10.60 -20.24
C VAL A 4 -16.68 10.56 -18.84
N PHE A 5 -15.69 11.41 -18.54
CA PHE A 5 -15.10 11.47 -17.21
C PHE A 5 -15.95 12.31 -16.24
N LEU A 6 -16.61 13.36 -16.73
CA LEU A 6 -17.60 14.09 -15.95
C LEU A 6 -18.78 13.19 -15.60
N ASP A 7 -19.28 12.39 -16.54
CA ASP A 7 -20.33 11.40 -16.33
C ASP A 7 -19.89 10.36 -15.28
N PHE A 8 -18.65 9.85 -15.36
CA PHE A 8 -18.10 8.94 -14.35
C PHE A 8 -17.99 9.58 -12.95
N LEU A 9 -17.55 10.84 -12.87
CA LEU A 9 -17.51 11.57 -11.61
C LEU A 9 -18.92 11.77 -11.05
N GLU A 10 -19.88 12.14 -11.89
CA GLU A 10 -21.29 12.33 -11.54
C GLU A 10 -21.93 11.02 -11.05
N GLU A 11 -21.72 9.90 -11.75
CA GLU A 11 -22.16 8.56 -11.35
C GLU A 11 -21.62 8.13 -9.97
N ASN A 12 -20.42 8.62 -9.61
CA ASN A 12 -19.79 8.37 -8.31
C ASN A 12 -20.03 9.51 -7.30
N GLY A 13 -20.85 10.50 -7.63
CA GLY A 13 -21.19 11.62 -6.76
C GLY A 13 -20.02 12.56 -6.43
N LEU A 14 -19.08 12.72 -7.35
CA LEU A 14 -17.88 13.55 -7.20
C LEU A 14 -17.98 14.82 -8.03
N ASP A 15 -17.77 15.96 -7.39
CA ASP A 15 -17.67 17.25 -8.07
C ASP A 15 -16.23 17.47 -8.58
N PRO A 16 -16.03 17.78 -9.88
CA PRO A 16 -14.71 18.00 -10.44
C PRO A 16 -13.96 19.23 -9.89
N SER A 17 -14.65 20.14 -9.22
CA SER A 17 -14.06 21.31 -8.56
C SER A 17 -13.56 21.01 -7.13
N ILE A 18 -13.72 19.77 -6.64
CA ILE A 18 -13.30 19.39 -5.28
C ILE A 18 -11.79 19.55 -5.14
N TYR A 19 -11.41 20.43 -4.21
CA TYR A 19 -10.04 20.59 -3.78
C TYR A 19 -9.64 19.46 -2.82
N ILE A 20 -8.66 18.66 -3.20
CA ILE A 20 -8.06 17.63 -2.33
C ILE A 20 -6.71 18.13 -1.82
N PRO A 21 -6.52 18.33 -0.50
CA PRO A 21 -5.24 18.72 0.04
C PRO A 21 -4.19 17.62 -0.20
N ARG A 22 -2.93 18.02 -0.22
CA ARG A 22 -1.84 17.03 -0.21
C ARG A 22 -1.58 16.61 1.22
N TYR A 23 -1.20 15.36 1.39
CA TYR A 23 -0.87 14.83 2.70
C TYR A 23 0.61 14.49 2.81
N VAL A 24 1.16 14.77 3.98
CA VAL A 24 2.49 14.31 4.40
C VAL A 24 2.36 13.52 5.68
N ARG A 25 3.19 12.49 5.79
CA ARG A 25 3.41 11.78 7.03
C ARG A 25 4.72 12.24 7.65
N VAL A 26 4.68 12.57 8.93
CA VAL A 26 5.86 12.86 9.75
C VAL A 26 6.30 11.57 10.42
N LYS A 27 7.61 11.28 10.39
CA LYS A 27 8.15 10.11 11.09
C LYS A 27 7.91 10.21 12.61
N PRO A 28 7.70 9.07 13.30
CA PRO A 28 7.57 9.06 14.75
C PRO A 28 8.78 9.70 15.45
N GLY A 29 8.55 10.46 16.52
CA GLY A 29 9.62 11.06 17.34
C GLY A 29 10.24 12.34 16.76
N ILE A 30 9.74 12.87 15.64
CA ILE A 30 10.21 14.15 15.08
C ILE A 30 9.28 15.29 15.52
N PRO A 31 9.75 16.23 16.37
CA PRO A 31 9.03 17.47 16.64
C PRO A 31 9.20 18.49 15.49
N GLU A 32 8.20 19.34 15.31
CA GLU A 32 8.28 20.65 14.60
C GLU A 32 8.97 20.66 13.23
N VAL A 33 8.26 20.20 12.20
CA VAL A 33 8.73 20.27 10.79
C VAL A 33 8.19 21.49 10.02
N GLU A 34 7.29 22.29 10.60
CA GLU A 34 6.57 23.37 9.90
C GLU A 34 7.51 24.44 9.32
N MET A 35 8.50 24.89 10.10
CA MET A 35 9.49 25.86 9.64
C MET A 35 10.32 25.35 8.45
N GLU A 36 10.60 24.04 8.44
CA GLU A 36 11.40 23.41 7.38
C GLU A 36 10.61 23.23 6.08
N VAL A 37 9.30 23.01 6.18
CA VAL A 37 8.37 22.90 5.03
C VAL A 37 7.93 24.28 4.53
N LYS A 38 8.11 25.34 5.34
CA LYS A 38 7.67 26.71 5.05
C LYS A 38 6.15 26.82 4.84
N CYS A 39 5.39 25.97 5.52
CA CYS A 39 3.94 26.08 5.58
C CYS A 39 3.43 25.59 6.94
N LYS A 40 2.25 26.09 7.32
CA LYS A 40 1.50 25.54 8.45
C LYS A 40 1.00 24.14 8.08
N LEU A 41 1.20 23.18 8.97
CA LEU A 41 0.76 21.81 8.78
C LEU A 41 -0.54 21.58 9.52
N GLU A 42 -1.60 21.24 8.80
CA GLU A 42 -2.91 20.97 9.40
C GLU A 42 -3.00 19.51 9.83
N LYS A 43 -3.11 19.26 11.13
CA LYS A 43 -3.18 17.88 11.67
C LYS A 43 -4.41 17.15 11.15
N VAL A 44 -4.20 15.94 10.65
CA VAL A 44 -5.30 15.01 10.32
C VAL A 44 -5.73 14.30 11.60
N LEU A 45 -6.76 14.82 12.28
CA LEU A 45 -7.15 14.39 13.63
C LEU A 45 -7.47 12.90 13.74
N TRP A 46 -8.04 12.32 12.68
CA TRP A 46 -8.44 10.92 12.62
C TRP A 46 -7.29 9.96 12.27
N LEU A 47 -6.13 10.48 11.84
CA LEU A 47 -4.97 9.70 11.42
C LEU A 47 -3.66 10.24 12.01
N PRO A 48 -3.18 9.65 13.13
CA PRO A 48 -1.97 10.11 13.79
C PRO A 48 -0.75 10.16 12.87
N GLY A 49 0.03 11.23 12.98
CA GLY A 49 1.26 11.44 12.20
C GLY A 49 1.04 11.96 10.78
N PHE A 50 -0.21 12.17 10.36
CA PHE A 50 -0.54 12.78 9.07
C PHE A 50 -0.90 14.26 9.20
N PHE A 51 -0.49 15.03 8.19
CA PHE A 51 -0.77 16.45 8.08
C PHE A 51 -1.18 16.80 6.66
N ALA A 52 -2.24 17.59 6.53
CA ALA A 52 -2.66 18.22 5.30
C ALA A 52 -1.81 19.45 5.03
N ILE A 53 -1.45 19.63 3.76
CA ILE A 53 -0.73 20.79 3.23
C ILE A 53 -1.43 21.29 1.97
N PRO A 54 -1.32 22.60 1.67
CA PRO A 54 -1.87 23.13 0.44
C PRO A 54 -1.24 22.48 -0.82
N ALA A 55 -2.03 22.31 -1.88
CA ALA A 55 -1.62 21.56 -3.06
C ALA A 55 -0.39 22.15 -3.78
N HIS A 56 -0.25 23.47 -3.74
CA HIS A 56 0.85 24.21 -4.36
C HIS A 56 2.18 24.08 -3.59
N ILE A 57 2.18 23.60 -2.34
CA ILE A 57 3.41 23.45 -1.55
C ILE A 57 4.25 22.28 -2.07
N GLN A 58 5.49 22.60 -2.46
CA GLN A 58 6.47 21.61 -2.90
C GLN A 58 7.35 21.16 -1.73
N ILE A 59 7.07 19.98 -1.19
CA ILE A 59 7.87 19.45 -0.08
C ILE A 59 9.26 18.97 -0.52
N ALA A 60 9.49 18.70 -1.81
CA ALA A 60 10.74 18.08 -2.28
C ALA A 60 12.00 18.93 -2.01
N SER A 61 11.85 20.26 -1.99
CA SER A 61 12.90 21.22 -1.69
C SER A 61 13.04 21.53 -0.20
N SER A 62 12.12 21.05 0.65
CA SER A 62 12.17 21.29 2.09
C SER A 62 13.29 20.49 2.75
N LYS A 63 13.90 21.09 3.79
CA LYS A 63 14.90 20.42 4.64
C LYS A 63 14.32 19.17 5.29
N ALA A 64 13.07 19.24 5.76
CA ALA A 64 12.35 18.11 6.35
C ALA A 64 12.25 16.91 5.40
N TYR A 65 11.98 17.16 4.11
CA TYR A 65 11.92 16.07 3.13
C TYR A 65 13.31 15.54 2.79
N GLN A 66 14.30 16.42 2.60
CA GLN A 66 15.66 16.03 2.22
C GLN A 66 16.34 15.19 3.31
N GLU A 67 16.13 15.56 4.57
CA GLU A 67 16.65 14.84 5.76
C GLU A 67 15.80 13.63 6.15
N GLY A 68 14.77 13.30 5.37
CA GLY A 68 13.96 12.10 5.61
C GLY A 68 13.04 12.18 6.83
N LYS A 69 12.66 13.38 7.29
CA LYS A 69 11.71 13.58 8.40
C LYS A 69 10.25 13.38 7.96
N ILE A 70 9.96 13.73 6.71
CA ILE A 70 8.62 13.63 6.12
C ILE A 70 8.62 12.93 4.77
N TYR A 71 7.48 12.34 4.42
CA TYR A 71 7.22 11.86 3.07
C TYR A 71 5.77 12.05 2.67
N GLY A 72 5.54 12.23 1.37
CA GLY A 72 4.20 12.39 0.82
C GLY A 72 3.46 11.07 0.76
N MET A 73 2.25 11.03 1.30
CA MET A 73 1.38 9.85 1.30
C MET A 73 -0.05 10.32 1.52
N ASP A 74 -0.98 9.88 0.68
CA ASP A 74 -2.41 10.17 0.84
C ASP A 74 -2.92 9.60 2.18
N ALA A 75 -3.78 10.34 2.89
CA ALA A 75 -4.26 9.92 4.20
C ALA A 75 -5.09 8.62 4.13
N ALA A 76 -5.88 8.39 3.07
CA ALA A 76 -6.59 7.13 2.91
C ALA A 76 -5.61 5.95 2.77
N SER A 77 -4.50 6.14 2.04
CA SER A 77 -3.44 5.13 1.96
C SER A 77 -2.83 4.83 3.34
N GLY A 78 -2.73 5.84 4.21
CA GLY A 78 -2.31 5.66 5.60
C GLY A 78 -3.34 4.88 6.42
N ALA A 79 -4.64 5.13 6.18
CA ALA A 79 -5.75 4.40 6.79
C ALA A 79 -5.69 2.89 6.48
N ALA A 80 -5.34 2.51 5.24
CA ALA A 80 -5.14 1.10 4.86
C ALA A 80 -4.03 0.43 5.68
N VAL A 81 -2.90 1.13 5.89
CA VAL A 81 -1.81 0.63 6.72
C VAL A 81 -2.23 0.54 8.19
N MET A 82 -2.91 1.55 8.72
CA MET A 82 -3.42 1.54 10.11
C MET A 82 -4.45 0.43 10.35
N SER A 83 -5.19 0.02 9.32
CA SER A 83 -6.20 -1.04 9.42
C SER A 83 -5.58 -2.41 9.75
N LEU A 84 -4.30 -2.64 9.43
CA LEU A 84 -3.59 -3.88 9.74
C LEU A 84 -3.36 -4.09 11.23
N ASP A 85 -3.34 -3.01 12.02
CA ASP A 85 -3.06 -3.06 13.46
C ASP A 85 -1.73 -3.78 13.73
N ILE A 86 -0.65 -3.20 13.21
CA ILE A 86 0.71 -3.75 13.30
C ILE A 86 1.20 -3.66 14.75
N ALA A 87 1.64 -4.78 15.29
CA ALA A 87 2.29 -4.87 16.59
C ALA A 87 3.81 -5.02 16.46
N HIS A 88 4.52 -4.67 17.53
CA HIS A 88 5.94 -4.98 17.64
C HIS A 88 6.15 -6.50 17.60
N GLY A 89 7.09 -6.93 16.76
CA GLY A 89 7.41 -8.35 16.56
C GLY A 89 6.75 -8.97 15.34
N ASP A 90 5.73 -8.33 14.76
CA ASP A 90 5.00 -8.86 13.60
C ASP A 90 5.91 -9.12 12.40
N HIS A 91 5.61 -10.20 11.68
CA HIS A 91 6.16 -10.48 10.37
C HIS A 91 5.16 -10.08 9.30
N VAL A 92 5.51 -9.04 8.55
CA VAL A 92 4.61 -8.36 7.64
C VAL A 92 5.01 -8.61 6.18
N LEU A 93 4.03 -8.87 5.34
CA LEU A 93 4.17 -8.95 3.89
C LEU A 93 3.39 -7.80 3.23
N ASP A 94 4.03 -7.08 2.31
CA ASP A 94 3.41 -6.17 1.37
C ASP A 94 3.57 -6.76 -0.03
N LEU A 95 2.47 -7.28 -0.60
CA LEU A 95 2.48 -8.09 -1.82
C LEU A 95 2.58 -7.26 -3.11
N CYS A 96 2.32 -5.95 -3.01
CA CYS A 96 2.34 -4.98 -4.10
C CYS A 96 3.03 -3.69 -3.62
N ALA A 97 4.28 -3.84 -3.17
CA ALA A 97 4.92 -2.86 -2.31
C ALA A 97 5.33 -1.55 -2.98
N ALA A 98 5.42 -1.50 -4.32
CA ALA A 98 5.94 -0.32 -4.99
C ALA A 98 4.87 0.74 -5.25
N PRO A 99 5.15 2.05 -5.05
CA PRO A 99 6.48 2.67 -4.97
C PRO A 99 7.11 2.77 -3.56
N GLY A 100 6.45 2.29 -2.50
CA GLY A 100 7.07 2.08 -1.19
C GLY A 100 6.63 3.02 -0.06
N ALA A 101 5.64 3.90 -0.25
CA ALA A 101 5.16 4.77 0.83
C ALA A 101 4.46 3.98 1.96
N LYS A 102 3.57 3.05 1.59
CA LYS A 102 2.93 2.12 2.54
C LYS A 102 3.97 1.22 3.22
N LEU A 103 4.92 0.69 2.45
CA LEU A 103 6.05 -0.08 2.95
C LEU A 103 6.90 0.70 3.98
N CYS A 104 7.19 1.98 3.75
CA CYS A 104 7.89 2.82 4.72
C CYS A 104 7.07 2.98 6.01
N MET A 105 5.75 3.23 5.88
CA MET A 105 4.88 3.33 7.06
C MET A 105 4.82 2.03 7.86
N LEU A 106 4.73 0.87 7.19
CA LEU A 106 4.80 -0.44 7.82
C LEU A 106 6.10 -0.62 8.59
N SER A 107 7.24 -0.22 8.00
CA SER A 107 8.53 -0.31 8.67
C SER A 107 8.66 0.62 9.87
N ASP A 108 8.07 1.82 9.83
CA ASP A 108 8.03 2.73 10.97
C ASP A 108 7.21 2.14 12.13
N LEU A 109 6.05 1.53 11.83
CA LEU A 109 5.17 0.93 12.85
C LEU A 109 5.78 -0.31 13.51
N LEU A 110 6.50 -1.14 12.75
CA LEU A 110 7.23 -2.29 13.29
C LEU A 110 8.31 -1.88 14.30
N GLY A 111 8.94 -0.73 14.08
CA GLY A 111 10.02 -0.21 14.92
C GLY A 111 11.23 -1.17 14.94
N ASN A 112 11.64 -1.57 16.14
CA ASN A 112 12.89 -2.30 16.36
C ASN A 112 12.74 -3.83 16.43
N SER A 113 11.57 -4.39 16.13
CA SER A 113 11.31 -5.84 16.17
C SER A 113 10.45 -6.30 14.99
N GLY A 114 10.41 -7.61 14.74
CA GLY A 114 9.70 -8.17 13.59
C GLY A 114 10.47 -8.10 12.26
N SER A 115 9.77 -8.31 11.16
CA SER A 115 10.36 -8.29 9.81
C SER A 115 9.38 -7.83 8.74
N LEU A 116 9.88 -7.15 7.71
CA LEU A 116 9.07 -6.67 6.59
C LEU A 116 9.53 -7.28 5.26
N THR A 117 8.59 -7.83 4.50
CA THR A 117 8.84 -8.35 3.15
C THR A 117 8.02 -7.53 2.15
N GLY A 118 8.67 -6.90 1.18
CA GLY A 118 8.01 -6.24 0.07
C GLY A 118 8.17 -7.02 -1.23
N VAL A 119 7.10 -7.14 -2.01
CA VAL A 119 7.08 -7.84 -3.30
C VAL A 119 6.47 -6.92 -4.35
N ASP A 120 7.01 -6.93 -5.57
CA ASP A 120 6.39 -6.30 -6.72
C ASP A 120 6.92 -6.98 -7.99
N VAL A 121 6.11 -7.02 -9.05
CA VAL A 121 6.53 -7.59 -10.34
C VAL A 121 7.54 -6.70 -11.07
N THR A 122 7.57 -5.41 -10.74
CA THR A 122 8.29 -4.39 -11.51
C THR A 122 9.57 -3.95 -10.84
N LYS A 123 10.71 -4.42 -11.35
CA LYS A 123 12.05 -4.12 -10.81
C LYS A 123 12.37 -2.63 -10.67
N HIS A 124 11.99 -1.80 -11.65
CA HIS A 124 12.28 -0.36 -11.59
C HIS A 124 11.45 0.36 -10.51
N ARG A 125 10.18 -0.03 -10.30
CA ARG A 125 9.34 0.53 -9.23
C ARG A 125 9.88 0.13 -7.87
N LEU A 126 10.33 -1.12 -7.73
CA LEU A 126 10.97 -1.60 -6.51
C LEU A 126 12.33 -0.95 -6.22
N ALA A 127 13.08 -0.53 -7.24
CA ALA A 127 14.27 0.27 -7.04
C ALA A 127 13.94 1.62 -6.36
N ALA A 128 12.76 2.21 -6.66
CA ALA A 128 12.27 3.38 -5.94
C ALA A 128 11.95 3.07 -4.47
N CYS A 129 11.34 1.91 -4.17
CA CYS A 129 11.14 1.47 -2.78
C CYS A 129 12.46 1.41 -2.02
N ARG A 130 13.49 0.80 -2.63
CA ARG A 130 14.83 0.73 -2.05
C ARG A 130 15.39 2.11 -1.73
N THR A 131 15.28 3.05 -2.67
CA THR A 131 15.72 4.44 -2.47
C THR A 131 14.96 5.10 -1.31
N MET A 132 13.64 4.90 -1.20
CA MET A 132 12.86 5.40 -0.07
C MET A 132 13.32 4.78 1.26
N LEU A 133 13.43 3.45 1.35
CA LEU A 133 13.89 2.77 2.56
C LEU A 133 15.28 3.25 3.01
N GLN A 134 16.19 3.50 2.07
CA GLN A 134 17.52 4.04 2.37
C GLN A 134 17.44 5.49 2.86
N LYS A 135 16.73 6.35 2.12
CA LYS A 135 16.55 7.76 2.47
C LYS A 135 15.95 7.93 3.87
N TYR A 136 14.93 7.14 4.20
CA TYR A 136 14.23 7.22 5.47
C TYR A 136 14.86 6.38 6.59
N SER A 137 15.96 5.67 6.32
CA SER A 137 16.63 4.75 7.26
C SER A 137 15.70 3.65 7.81
N LEU A 138 14.83 3.12 6.95
CA LEU A 138 13.81 2.11 7.27
C LEU A 138 14.14 0.73 6.67
N GLY A 139 15.33 0.57 6.11
CA GLY A 139 15.73 -0.64 5.42
C GLY A 139 16.20 -1.80 6.31
N HIS A 140 16.46 -1.59 7.61
CA HIS A 140 17.22 -2.53 8.44
C HIS A 140 16.59 -3.93 8.59
N ARG A 141 15.25 -4.00 8.58
CA ARG A 141 14.46 -5.24 8.75
C ARG A 141 13.62 -5.59 7.52
N CYS A 142 13.83 -4.86 6.42
CA CYS A 142 13.09 -5.03 5.18
C CYS A 142 13.84 -5.91 4.19
N ARG A 143 13.13 -6.71 3.41
CA ARG A 143 13.67 -7.43 2.24
C ARG A 143 12.71 -7.25 1.07
N LEU A 144 13.26 -7.02 -0.12
CA LEU A 144 12.48 -6.73 -1.33
C LEU A 144 12.73 -7.77 -2.42
N PHE A 145 11.65 -8.31 -2.97
CA PHE A 145 11.69 -9.31 -4.03
C PHE A 145 10.97 -8.83 -5.28
N VAL A 146 11.63 -8.97 -6.43
CA VAL A 146 10.99 -8.89 -7.73
C VAL A 146 10.36 -10.24 -8.03
N ALA A 147 9.03 -10.29 -7.99
CA ALA A 147 8.25 -11.51 -8.18
C ALA A 147 6.80 -11.21 -8.57
N ASP A 148 6.13 -12.19 -9.15
CA ASP A 148 4.68 -12.14 -9.32
C ASP A 148 4.01 -12.43 -7.96
N GLY A 149 3.31 -11.42 -7.43
CA GLY A 149 2.60 -11.50 -6.16
C GLY A 149 1.53 -12.59 -6.12
N THR A 150 0.99 -13.02 -7.26
CA THR A 150 -0.03 -14.10 -7.32
C THR A 150 0.56 -15.49 -7.06
N THR A 151 1.88 -15.64 -7.19
CA THR A 151 2.60 -16.92 -7.06
C THR A 151 3.70 -16.88 -6.01
N PHE A 152 3.95 -15.73 -5.39
CA PHE A 152 4.98 -15.54 -4.38
C PHE A 152 4.73 -16.48 -3.19
N SER A 153 5.78 -17.15 -2.70
CA SER A 153 5.64 -18.22 -1.71
C SER A 153 6.69 -18.19 -0.59
N LEU A 154 7.52 -17.14 -0.53
CA LEU A 154 8.57 -17.07 0.48
C LEU A 154 8.03 -16.61 1.83
N LEU A 155 8.41 -17.35 2.87
CA LEU A 155 8.08 -17.11 4.27
C LEU A 155 9.08 -16.15 4.93
N PRO A 156 8.78 -15.53 6.10
CA PRO A 156 9.62 -14.54 6.78
C PRO A 156 10.96 -15.06 7.33
N LEU A 157 11.55 -16.11 6.78
CA LEU A 157 12.82 -16.68 7.25
C LEU A 157 14.05 -15.81 6.95
N ARG A 158 15.02 -15.79 7.86
CA ARG A 158 16.32 -15.15 7.65
C ARG A 158 17.17 -15.94 6.66
N TYR A 159 17.78 -15.25 5.71
CA TYR A 159 18.76 -15.85 4.81
C TYR A 159 20.13 -15.86 5.49
N LYS A 160 20.79 -17.03 5.53
CA LYS A 160 22.10 -17.19 6.18
C LYS A 160 23.23 -16.40 5.50
N GLU A 161 23.11 -16.04 4.21
CA GLU A 161 24.24 -15.54 3.41
C GLU A 161 23.87 -14.39 2.45
N TRP A 162 23.10 -13.39 2.89
CA TRP A 162 22.97 -12.19 2.09
C TRP A 162 24.03 -11.15 2.48
N THR A 163 24.98 -10.89 1.58
CA THR A 163 25.94 -9.80 1.70
C THR A 163 25.91 -8.94 0.45
N SER A 164 26.04 -7.61 0.60
CA SER A 164 26.15 -6.68 -0.53
C SER A 164 27.47 -6.86 -1.31
N ARG A 165 28.45 -7.57 -0.74
CA ARG A 165 29.80 -7.80 -1.26
C ARG A 165 29.95 -9.09 -2.09
N ARG A 166 28.87 -9.58 -2.71
CA ARG A 166 28.97 -10.70 -3.66
C ARG A 166 29.76 -10.31 -4.90
N SER A 167 30.56 -11.24 -5.40
CA SER A 167 31.27 -11.12 -6.67
C SER A 167 30.27 -10.91 -7.83
N TRP A 168 30.73 -10.30 -8.93
CA TRP A 168 29.90 -10.11 -10.13
C TRP A 168 29.28 -11.43 -10.63
N LYS A 169 30.02 -12.55 -10.56
CA LYS A 169 29.55 -13.87 -10.97
C LYS A 169 28.38 -14.37 -10.10
N GLU A 170 28.48 -14.23 -8.78
CA GLU A 170 27.40 -14.60 -7.85
C GLU A 170 26.17 -13.72 -8.00
N ARG A 171 26.35 -12.42 -8.26
CA ARG A 171 25.23 -11.50 -8.57
C ARG A 171 24.50 -11.93 -9.84
N LYS A 172 25.23 -12.31 -10.90
CA LYS A 172 24.65 -12.77 -12.17
C LYS A 172 23.92 -14.12 -12.01
N LYS A 173 24.40 -15.01 -11.14
CA LYS A 173 23.73 -16.28 -10.82
C LYS A 173 22.46 -16.07 -9.98
N ALA A 174 22.51 -15.21 -8.95
CA ALA A 174 21.37 -14.88 -8.12
C ALA A 174 20.27 -14.12 -8.87
N ALA A 175 20.62 -13.26 -9.83
CA ALA A 175 19.67 -12.57 -10.70
C ALA A 175 18.85 -13.52 -11.60
N LYS A 176 19.30 -14.77 -11.78
CA LYS A 176 18.54 -15.81 -12.48
C LYS A 176 17.59 -16.60 -11.57
N ALA A 177 17.75 -16.52 -10.25
CA ALA A 177 16.87 -17.19 -9.30
C ALA A 177 15.57 -16.40 -9.15
N ARG A 178 14.42 -17.08 -9.25
CA ARG A 178 13.11 -16.50 -8.98
C ARG A 178 12.60 -17.00 -7.63
N PRO A 179 12.11 -16.12 -6.74
CA PRO A 179 12.01 -14.66 -6.89
C PRO A 179 13.37 -13.93 -6.74
N GLU A 180 13.57 -12.84 -7.49
CA GLU A 180 14.83 -12.08 -7.49
C GLU A 180 14.89 -11.16 -6.26
N LEU A 181 15.86 -11.37 -5.37
CA LEU A 181 16.09 -10.52 -4.19
C LEU A 181 16.92 -9.28 -4.57
N ILE A 182 16.37 -8.08 -4.37
CA ILE A 182 17.03 -6.81 -4.78
C ILE A 182 17.52 -5.96 -3.61
N PHE A 183 16.99 -6.17 -2.42
CA PHE A 183 17.33 -5.44 -1.21
C PHE A 183 17.11 -6.34 0.01
N TYR A 184 18.03 -6.26 0.97
CA TYR A 184 17.95 -7.05 2.19
C TYR A 184 18.63 -6.27 3.32
N GLY A 185 17.84 -5.96 4.35
CA GLY A 185 18.30 -5.36 5.59
C GLY A 185 19.11 -6.35 6.44
N PRO A 186 20.16 -5.89 7.17
CA PRO A 186 21.00 -6.78 7.99
C PRO A 186 20.23 -7.58 9.06
N GLN A 187 19.11 -7.04 9.54
CA GLN A 187 18.25 -7.61 10.58
C GLN A 187 16.94 -8.19 10.01
N SER A 188 16.87 -8.39 8.68
CA SER A 188 15.68 -8.94 8.02
C SER A 188 15.52 -10.44 8.27
N GLY A 189 14.27 -10.85 8.43
CA GLY A 189 13.84 -12.25 8.58
C GLY A 189 14.02 -12.82 9.99
N VAL A 190 13.38 -13.96 10.22
CA VAL A 190 13.34 -14.64 11.52
C VAL A 190 14.41 -15.72 11.61
N VAL A 191 15.02 -15.84 12.79
CA VAL A 191 15.94 -16.92 13.15
C VAL A 191 15.21 -17.91 14.04
N GLY A 192 15.21 -19.20 13.67
CA GLY A 192 14.86 -20.28 14.61
C GLY A 192 13.38 -20.60 14.83
N LEU A 193 12.46 -20.27 13.91
CA LEU A 193 11.05 -20.67 14.05
C LEU A 193 10.82 -22.18 13.80
N SER A 194 9.87 -22.73 14.54
CA SER A 194 9.33 -24.08 14.33
C SER A 194 8.46 -24.15 13.06
N LYS A 195 8.29 -25.35 12.47
CA LYS A 195 7.50 -25.56 11.24
C LYS A 195 6.02 -25.14 11.37
N SER A 196 5.46 -25.10 12.57
CA SER A 196 4.06 -24.75 12.85
C SER A 196 3.80 -23.24 12.91
N GLU A 197 4.84 -22.42 13.06
CA GLU A 197 4.74 -20.95 13.16
C GLU A 197 5.08 -20.26 11.82
N LEU A 198 5.09 -21.02 10.73
CA LEU A 198 5.51 -20.59 9.39
C LEU A 198 4.39 -19.82 8.69
N GLY A 199 4.53 -18.49 8.59
CA GLY A 199 3.62 -17.59 7.86
C GLY A 199 3.89 -16.14 8.20
N TYR A 200 3.10 -15.23 7.65
CA TYR A 200 3.08 -13.81 8.04
C TYR A 200 1.97 -13.55 9.05
N ASP A 201 2.24 -12.71 10.05
CA ASP A 201 1.24 -12.26 11.03
C ASP A 201 0.29 -11.25 10.37
N LYS A 202 0.82 -10.44 9.45
CA LYS A 202 0.12 -9.36 8.77
C LYS A 202 0.42 -9.36 7.27
N VAL A 203 -0.59 -9.18 6.44
CA VAL A 203 -0.42 -9.10 4.97
C VAL A 203 -1.16 -7.89 4.43
N LEU A 204 -0.47 -7.02 3.70
CA LEU A 204 -1.04 -5.95 2.91
C LEU A 204 -1.11 -6.36 1.43
N VAL A 205 -2.30 -6.24 0.84
CA VAL A 205 -2.53 -6.38 -0.60
C VAL A 205 -3.10 -5.06 -1.10
N ASP A 206 -2.22 -4.10 -1.39
CA ASP A 206 -2.56 -2.86 -2.09
C ASP A 206 -2.56 -3.12 -3.59
N ALA A 207 -3.66 -3.69 -4.08
CA ALA A 207 -3.68 -4.33 -5.39
C ALA A 207 -3.61 -3.31 -6.55
N GLU A 208 -3.04 -3.76 -7.68
CA GLU A 208 -3.07 -2.97 -8.90
C GLU A 208 -4.52 -2.72 -9.35
N CYS A 209 -4.86 -1.44 -9.51
CA CYS A 209 -6.21 -0.95 -9.79
C CYS A 209 -6.27 -0.15 -11.11
N THR A 210 -7.47 0.25 -11.52
CA THR A 210 -7.68 1.24 -12.58
C THR A 210 -7.20 2.65 -12.22
N HIS A 211 -7.01 2.95 -10.92
CA HIS A 211 -6.59 4.26 -10.38
C HIS A 211 -7.56 5.43 -10.62
N ASP A 212 -8.82 5.12 -10.87
CA ASP A 212 -9.95 6.04 -11.05
C ASP A 212 -10.33 6.83 -9.78
N GLY A 213 -9.94 6.38 -8.59
CA GLY A 213 -10.10 7.14 -7.34
C GLY A 213 -8.97 8.13 -7.06
N SER A 214 -7.84 8.05 -7.77
CA SER A 214 -6.65 8.87 -7.49
C SER A 214 -6.60 10.11 -8.40
N PHE A 215 -7.00 11.26 -7.87
CA PHE A 215 -7.02 12.54 -8.61
C PHE A 215 -5.67 12.90 -9.25
N ARG A 216 -4.55 12.67 -8.56
CA ARG A 216 -3.21 12.88 -9.14
C ARG A 216 -2.88 11.96 -10.32
N HIS A 217 -3.47 10.76 -10.34
CA HIS A 217 -3.31 9.85 -11.48
C HIS A 217 -4.20 10.31 -12.62
N ILE A 218 -5.35 10.88 -12.29
CA ILE A 218 -6.29 11.47 -13.25
C ILE A 218 -5.68 12.70 -13.92
N GLU A 219 -5.06 13.63 -13.17
CA GLU A 219 -4.37 14.82 -13.69
C GLU A 219 -3.27 14.45 -14.70
N LYS A 220 -2.57 13.31 -14.52
CA LYS A 220 -1.58 12.84 -15.49
C LYS A 220 -2.19 12.50 -16.86
N PHE A 221 -3.48 12.18 -16.94
CA PHE A 221 -4.15 11.92 -18.22
C PHE A 221 -4.44 13.19 -19.01
N GLU A 222 -4.39 14.39 -18.41
CA GLU A 222 -4.36 15.63 -19.17
C GLU A 222 -3.12 15.70 -20.07
N GLN A 223 -2.00 15.17 -19.57
CA GLN A 223 -0.72 15.11 -20.31
C GLN A 223 -0.63 13.89 -21.22
N TRP A 224 -1.19 12.74 -20.82
CA TRP A 224 -1.08 11.46 -21.55
C TRP A 224 -2.20 11.19 -22.56
N GLY A 225 -3.24 12.03 -22.58
CA GLY A 225 -4.38 11.95 -23.48
C GLY A 225 -5.54 11.08 -22.95
N TRP A 226 -6.76 11.61 -23.09
CA TRP A 226 -7.99 11.04 -22.55
C TRP A 226 -8.43 9.71 -23.18
N ALA A 227 -7.98 9.40 -24.40
CA ALA A 227 -8.16 8.07 -25.00
C ALA A 227 -7.45 6.95 -24.20
N THR A 228 -6.40 7.31 -23.43
CA THR A 228 -5.71 6.38 -22.53
C THR A 228 -6.51 6.13 -21.25
N LEU A 229 -7.26 7.13 -20.76
CA LEU A 229 -8.18 6.96 -19.63
C LEU A 229 -9.31 6.01 -20.00
N GLN A 230 -9.99 6.25 -21.14
CA GLN A 230 -11.09 5.41 -21.60
C GLN A 230 -10.66 3.94 -21.74
N ARG A 231 -9.46 3.69 -22.28
CA ARG A 231 -8.89 2.34 -22.38
C ARG A 231 -8.46 1.72 -21.04
N ARG A 232 -8.13 2.53 -20.03
CA ARG A 232 -7.64 2.05 -18.73
C ARG A 232 -8.74 1.86 -17.70
N VAL A 233 -9.79 2.68 -17.75
CA VAL A 233 -10.85 2.74 -16.74
C VAL A 233 -12.16 2.14 -17.27
N LEU A 234 -12.46 2.29 -18.57
CA LEU A 234 -13.77 1.96 -19.16
C LEU A 234 -13.74 0.75 -20.10
N ASP A 235 -12.59 0.10 -20.27
CA ASP A 235 -12.47 -1.12 -21.08
C ASP A 235 -12.82 -2.35 -20.25
N ALA A 236 -14.02 -2.89 -20.46
CA ALA A 236 -14.54 -4.05 -19.74
C ALA A 236 -13.61 -5.28 -19.80
N LYS A 237 -12.97 -5.56 -20.94
CA LYS A 237 -12.07 -6.72 -21.08
C LYS A 237 -10.84 -6.59 -20.18
N ARG A 238 -10.34 -5.36 -20.03
CA ARG A 238 -9.24 -5.07 -19.11
C ARG A 238 -9.70 -5.16 -17.66
N THR A 239 -10.88 -4.64 -17.34
CA THR A 239 -11.47 -4.74 -16.00
C THR A 239 -11.59 -6.19 -15.55
N ASP A 240 -12.06 -7.11 -16.41
CA ASP A 240 -12.14 -8.54 -16.11
C ASP A 240 -10.76 -9.15 -15.80
N SER A 241 -9.73 -8.78 -16.57
CA SER A 241 -8.37 -9.25 -16.28
C SER A 241 -7.80 -8.71 -14.96
N LEU A 242 -8.19 -7.48 -14.57
CA LEU A 242 -7.74 -6.84 -13.34
C LEU A 242 -8.43 -7.44 -12.11
N THR A 243 -9.74 -7.68 -12.17
CA THR A 243 -10.48 -8.32 -11.06
C THR A 243 -9.97 -9.73 -10.79
N LEU A 244 -9.67 -10.50 -11.84
CA LEU A 244 -9.03 -11.81 -11.72
C LEU A 244 -7.62 -11.73 -11.11
N LEU A 245 -6.82 -10.73 -11.49
CA LEU A 245 -5.50 -10.49 -10.89
C LEU A 245 -5.62 -10.15 -9.41
N GLN A 246 -6.54 -9.25 -9.05
CA GLN A 246 -6.80 -8.82 -7.68
C GLN A 246 -7.26 -9.98 -6.80
N LEU A 247 -8.18 -10.82 -7.29
CA LEU A 247 -8.62 -12.02 -6.59
C LEU A 247 -7.47 -13.00 -6.35
N LYS A 248 -6.59 -13.20 -7.34
CA LYS A 248 -5.39 -14.05 -7.19
C LYS A 248 -4.38 -13.49 -6.19
N LEU A 249 -4.15 -12.18 -6.19
CA LEU A 249 -3.28 -11.50 -5.23
C LEU A 249 -3.83 -11.64 -3.80
N LEU A 250 -5.12 -11.37 -3.61
CA LEU A 250 -5.81 -11.52 -2.34
C LEU A 250 -5.73 -12.96 -1.82
N SER A 251 -6.05 -13.92 -2.69
CA SER A 251 -5.99 -15.35 -2.36
C SER A 251 -4.57 -15.81 -1.97
N ASN A 252 -3.55 -15.38 -2.71
CA ASN A 252 -2.17 -15.74 -2.40
C ASN A 252 -1.68 -15.07 -1.11
N GLY A 253 -2.01 -13.80 -0.90
CA GLY A 253 -1.72 -13.10 0.36
C GLY A 253 -2.32 -13.82 1.56
N PHE A 254 -3.59 -14.24 1.45
CA PHE A 254 -4.29 -14.97 2.50
C PHE A 254 -3.73 -16.38 2.76
N LYS A 255 -3.26 -17.06 1.71
CA LYS A 255 -2.53 -18.33 1.83
C LYS A 255 -1.28 -18.22 2.69
N LEU A 256 -0.53 -17.12 2.54
CA LEU A 256 0.73 -16.86 3.27
C LEU A 256 0.52 -16.34 4.70
N LEU A 257 -0.71 -16.00 5.06
CA LEU A 257 -1.09 -15.56 6.39
C LEU A 257 -1.15 -16.74 7.37
N LYS A 258 -0.67 -16.54 8.61
CA LYS A 258 -0.84 -17.50 9.70
C LYS A 258 -2.31 -17.56 10.14
N THR A 259 -2.71 -18.67 10.76
CA THR A 259 -3.95 -18.75 11.54
C THR A 259 -3.93 -17.69 12.65
N GLY A 260 -5.02 -16.95 12.81
CA GLY A 260 -5.15 -15.78 13.68
C GLY A 260 -4.53 -14.48 13.11
N GLY A 261 -3.78 -14.55 12.00
CA GLY A 261 -3.22 -13.37 11.34
C GLY A 261 -4.29 -12.53 10.65
N SER A 262 -3.94 -11.29 10.32
CA SER A 262 -4.85 -10.37 9.61
C SER A 262 -4.30 -9.88 8.27
N LEU A 263 -5.17 -9.81 7.26
CA LEU A 263 -4.87 -9.28 5.93
C LEU A 263 -5.71 -8.03 5.67
N VAL A 264 -5.11 -7.01 5.06
CA VAL A 264 -5.83 -5.86 4.51
C VAL A 264 -5.69 -5.88 3.00
N TYR A 265 -6.85 -5.87 2.33
CA TYR A 265 -6.98 -5.63 0.91
C TYR A 265 -7.36 -4.16 0.71
N SER A 266 -6.64 -3.47 -0.17
CA SER A 266 -7.00 -2.10 -0.55
C SER A 266 -6.84 -1.87 -2.04
N THR A 267 -7.69 -1.02 -2.59
CA THR A 267 -7.55 -0.51 -3.96
C THR A 267 -7.80 0.99 -3.98
N CYS A 268 -7.23 1.63 -4.99
CA CYS A 268 -7.43 3.03 -5.34
C CYS A 268 -8.56 3.25 -6.35
N SER A 269 -9.49 2.30 -6.46
CA SER A 269 -10.60 2.33 -7.41
C SER A 269 -11.92 2.64 -6.73
N LEU A 270 -12.79 3.38 -7.42
CA LEU A 270 -14.17 3.60 -7.00
C LEU A 270 -15.10 2.50 -7.52
N THR A 271 -14.66 1.75 -8.52
CA THR A 271 -15.43 0.71 -9.20
C THR A 271 -15.76 -0.45 -8.25
N VAL A 272 -17.06 -0.79 -8.15
CA VAL A 272 -17.56 -1.89 -7.29
C VAL A 272 -17.01 -3.25 -7.72
N ALA A 273 -16.87 -3.49 -9.03
CA ALA A 273 -16.33 -4.72 -9.58
C ALA A 273 -14.91 -5.06 -9.12
N GLN A 274 -14.09 -4.05 -8.79
CA GLN A 274 -12.73 -4.25 -8.27
C GLN A 274 -12.66 -4.30 -6.74
N ASN A 275 -13.77 -4.01 -6.06
CA ASN A 275 -13.84 -3.85 -4.62
C ASN A 275 -14.73 -4.94 -4.04
N GLU A 276 -16.03 -4.65 -3.87
CA GLU A 276 -16.98 -5.56 -3.24
C GLU A 276 -17.10 -6.88 -3.99
N ASP A 277 -17.17 -6.87 -5.33
CA ASP A 277 -17.31 -8.11 -6.09
C ASP A 277 -16.10 -9.05 -5.92
N VAL A 278 -14.89 -8.49 -5.78
CA VAL A 278 -13.67 -9.27 -5.49
C VAL A 278 -13.71 -9.83 -4.06
N VAL A 279 -14.19 -9.03 -3.10
CA VAL A 279 -14.34 -9.46 -1.69
C VAL A 279 -15.37 -10.58 -1.57
N ASP A 280 -16.52 -10.46 -2.22
CA ASP A 280 -17.57 -11.49 -2.22
C ASP A 280 -17.07 -12.79 -2.85
N GLN A 281 -16.41 -12.72 -4.02
CA GLN A 281 -15.80 -13.88 -4.66
C GLN A 281 -14.74 -14.54 -3.77
N PHE A 282 -13.92 -13.74 -3.08
CA PHE A 282 -12.90 -14.25 -2.18
C PHE A 282 -13.51 -14.95 -0.96
N LEU A 283 -14.51 -14.36 -0.31
CA LEU A 283 -15.20 -14.93 0.85
C LEU A 283 -15.92 -16.24 0.48
N ALA A 284 -16.58 -16.28 -0.69
CA ALA A 284 -17.21 -17.50 -1.19
C ALA A 284 -16.21 -18.65 -1.41
N ALA A 285 -15.00 -18.34 -1.85
CA ALA A 285 -13.94 -19.32 -2.10
C ALA A 285 -13.14 -19.72 -0.84
N ASN A 286 -13.18 -18.92 0.24
CA ASN A 286 -12.34 -19.10 1.42
C ASN A 286 -13.19 -19.09 2.71
N PRO A 287 -13.78 -20.22 3.12
CA PRO A 287 -14.68 -20.28 4.27
C PRO A 287 -13.98 -20.02 5.62
N VAL A 288 -12.66 -20.14 5.67
CA VAL A 288 -11.85 -19.81 6.86
C VAL A 288 -11.48 -18.33 6.95
N ALA A 289 -11.90 -17.51 5.98
CA ALA A 289 -11.70 -16.07 6.00
C ALA A 289 -12.90 -15.39 6.66
N GLU A 290 -12.65 -14.58 7.68
CA GLU A 290 -13.68 -13.76 8.31
C GLU A 290 -13.41 -12.28 8.02
N LEU A 291 -14.42 -11.58 7.49
CA LEU A 291 -14.37 -10.13 7.32
C LEU A 291 -14.51 -9.43 8.68
N GLN A 292 -13.55 -8.57 9.02
CA GLN A 292 -13.42 -7.92 10.31
C GLN A 292 -13.78 -6.44 10.27
N GLU A 293 -14.38 -5.96 11.36
CA GLU A 293 -14.58 -4.52 11.56
C GLU A 293 -13.25 -3.83 11.86
N ILE A 294 -12.99 -2.72 11.19
CA ILE A 294 -11.79 -1.91 11.42
C ILE A 294 -12.09 -0.97 12.59
N ARG A 295 -11.76 -1.39 13.81
CA ARG A 295 -12.04 -0.63 15.05
C ARG A 295 -11.51 0.81 15.02
N ALA A 296 -10.36 1.04 14.39
CA ALA A 296 -9.76 2.35 14.24
C ALA A 296 -10.63 3.31 13.39
N ALA A 297 -11.50 2.78 12.53
CA ALA A 297 -12.29 3.55 11.58
C ALA A 297 -13.54 4.23 12.17
N LYS A 298 -13.86 3.99 13.45
CA LYS A 298 -15.04 4.59 14.11
C LYS A 298 -15.11 6.12 13.96
N ASN A 299 -13.96 6.78 13.95
CA ASN A 299 -13.84 8.24 13.82
C ASN A 299 -13.22 8.68 12.49
N TRP A 300 -13.09 7.77 11.52
CA TRP A 300 -12.54 8.12 10.21
C TRP A 300 -13.64 8.71 9.33
N PRO A 301 -13.33 9.73 8.51
CA PRO A 301 -14.30 10.35 7.62
C PRO A 301 -14.51 9.46 6.38
N CYS A 302 -14.97 8.22 6.54
CA CYS A 302 -15.19 7.25 5.48
C CYS A 302 -16.64 6.73 5.47
N ARG A 303 -17.07 6.19 4.33
CA ARG A 303 -18.37 5.50 4.17
C ARG A 303 -18.21 4.01 4.35
N SER A 304 -19.28 3.33 4.74
CA SER A 304 -19.36 1.89 4.57
C SER A 304 -19.45 1.56 3.08
N GLY A 305 -18.76 0.51 2.63
CA GLY A 305 -18.99 -0.07 1.30
C GLY A 305 -20.32 -0.81 1.22
N ARG A 306 -20.63 -1.39 0.05
CA ARG A 306 -21.88 -2.16 -0.15
C ARG A 306 -21.93 -3.42 0.71
N ILE A 307 -20.77 -3.98 1.02
CA ILE A 307 -20.62 -5.08 1.97
C ILE A 307 -20.35 -4.48 3.37
N PRO A 308 -21.09 -4.86 4.41
CA PRO A 308 -20.82 -4.43 5.79
C PRO A 308 -19.37 -4.70 6.20
N LYS A 309 -18.81 -3.87 7.07
CA LYS A 309 -17.40 -3.93 7.54
C LYS A 309 -16.34 -3.55 6.50
N THR A 310 -16.71 -3.24 5.26
CA THR A 310 -15.80 -2.63 4.27
C THR A 310 -15.88 -1.11 4.32
N LEU A 311 -14.79 -0.42 3.98
CA LEU A 311 -14.70 1.03 4.04
C LEU A 311 -14.40 1.63 2.66
N ARG A 312 -15.00 2.79 2.38
CA ARG A 312 -14.75 3.61 1.21
C ARG A 312 -14.38 5.03 1.63
N PHE A 313 -13.27 5.51 1.09
CA PHE A 313 -12.84 6.90 1.15
C PHE A 313 -13.17 7.56 -0.18
N ASP A 314 -13.57 8.82 -0.11
CA ASP A 314 -13.88 9.62 -1.28
C ASP A 314 -13.56 11.11 -1.03
N PRO A 315 -13.30 11.89 -2.08
CA PRO A 315 -12.99 13.31 -1.95
C PRO A 315 -14.05 14.13 -1.20
N LEU A 316 -15.32 13.80 -1.37
CA LEU A 316 -16.43 14.58 -0.82
C LEU A 316 -16.52 14.43 0.69
N GLN A 317 -16.39 13.21 1.20
CA GLN A 317 -16.51 12.92 2.62
C GLN A 317 -15.18 12.94 3.36
N SER A 318 -14.14 12.36 2.76
CA SER A 318 -12.84 12.16 3.41
C SER A 318 -11.85 13.29 3.15
N GLN A 319 -12.07 14.11 2.13
CA GLN A 319 -11.07 15.03 1.57
C GLN A 319 -9.76 14.31 1.19
N THR A 320 -9.84 13.04 0.80
CA THR A 320 -8.71 12.23 0.34
C THR A 320 -8.94 11.73 -1.07
N SER A 321 -7.94 11.08 -1.64
CA SER A 321 -8.18 10.24 -2.82
C SER A 321 -9.17 9.13 -2.51
N GLY A 322 -9.83 8.61 -3.54
CA GLY A 322 -10.68 7.44 -3.47
C GLY A 322 -9.90 6.20 -3.06
N LEU A 323 -10.39 5.47 -2.05
CA LEU A 323 -9.78 4.23 -1.60
C LEU A 323 -10.81 3.27 -1.02
N PHE A 324 -10.68 1.99 -1.33
CA PHE A 324 -11.43 0.90 -0.69
C PHE A 324 -10.54 0.13 0.27
N ILE A 325 -11.09 -0.31 1.40
CA ILE A 325 -10.40 -1.13 2.41
C ILE A 325 -11.31 -2.26 2.89
N ALA A 326 -10.79 -3.49 2.84
CA ALA A 326 -11.38 -4.66 3.48
C ALA A 326 -10.33 -5.37 4.35
N LYS A 327 -10.69 -5.69 5.59
CA LYS A 327 -9.83 -6.40 6.55
C LYS A 327 -10.36 -7.81 6.79
N PHE A 328 -9.49 -8.79 6.72
CA PHE A 328 -9.80 -10.20 6.95
C PHE A 328 -8.93 -10.75 8.09
N THR A 329 -9.48 -11.71 8.83
CA THR A 329 -8.73 -12.58 9.72
C THR A 329 -8.85 -14.02 9.22
N LYS A 330 -7.77 -14.79 9.36
CA LYS A 330 -7.77 -16.23 9.07
C LYS A 330 -8.08 -16.98 10.35
N LEU A 331 -9.20 -17.70 10.37
CA LEU A 331 -9.67 -18.47 11.51
C LEU A 331 -8.81 -19.71 11.80
#